data_AF-A0A9P7RPF4-F1
#
_entry.id   AF-A0A9P7RPF4-F1
#
_cell.length_a   1.000
_cell.length_b   1.000
_cell.length_c   1.000
_cell.angle_alpha   90.00
_cell.angle_beta   90.00
_cell.angle_gamma   90.00
#
_symmetry.space_group_name_H-M   'P 1'
#
loop_
_entity.id
_entity.type
_entity.pdbx_description
1 polymer ?
#
loop_
_entity_poly.entity_id
_entity_poly.type
_entity_poly.pdbx_seq_one_letter_code
_entity_poly.pdbx_strand_id
1 'polypeptide(L)'
;MPTAEEQDKLWGQVVTELGAMVQGYYHGNRGSSVFVIGGENPTFADVFLTAFLWWIRTVFGEGGTEWRKITELGEGRVGKLYEETITLCGKKET
;
A
#
# COMPACT_ATOMS: atom_id res chain seq x y z
N MET A 1 11.41 -24.03 -8.20
CA MET A 1 11.17 -22.57 -8.10
C MET A 1 10.60 -22.12 -9.43
N PRO A 2 9.68 -21.15 -9.45
CA PRO A 2 9.18 -20.59 -10.70
C PRO A 2 10.34 -19.95 -11.49
N THR A 3 10.23 -19.98 -12.81
CA THR A 3 11.16 -19.32 -13.73
C THR A 3 11.11 -17.80 -13.56
N ALA A 4 12.10 -17.08 -14.09
CA ALA A 4 12.10 -15.61 -14.04
C ALA A 4 10.85 -15.01 -14.73
N GLU A 5 10.45 -15.58 -15.86
CA GLU A 5 9.24 -15.15 -16.60
C GLU A 5 7.96 -15.36 -15.78
N GLU A 6 7.86 -16.49 -15.07
CA GLU A 6 6.74 -16.76 -14.17
C GLU A 6 6.71 -15.80 -12.97
N GLN A 7 7.89 -15.47 -12.41
CA GLN A 7 8.01 -14.50 -11.32
C GLN A 7 7.59 -13.10 -11.77
N ASP A 8 8.05 -12.65 -12.93
CA ASP A 8 7.67 -11.35 -13.50
C ASP A 8 6.17 -11.28 -13.78
N LYS A 9 5.59 -12.36 -14.29
CA LYS A 9 4.13 -12.45 -14.52
C LYS A 9 3.35 -12.35 -13.22
N LEU A 10 3.74 -13.13 -12.20
CA LEU A 10 3.08 -13.12 -10.88
C LEU A 10 3.20 -11.74 -10.23
N TRP A 11 4.37 -11.10 -10.30
CA TRP A 11 4.56 -9.76 -9.78
C TRP A 11 3.73 -8.72 -10.54
N GLY A 12 3.68 -8.82 -11.86
CA GLY A 12 2.81 -7.98 -12.70
C GLY A 12 1.34 -8.10 -12.30
N GLN A 13 0.87 -9.30 -11.98
CA GLN A 13 -0.49 -9.52 -11.46
C GLN A 13 -0.70 -8.82 -10.11
N VAL A 14 0.23 -8.97 -9.16
CA VAL A 14 0.14 -8.29 -7.85
C VAL A 14 0.01 -6.78 -8.01
N VAL A 15 0.89 -6.16 -8.81
CA VAL A 15 0.89 -4.71 -9.03
C VAL A 15 -0.42 -4.26 -9.70
N THR A 16 -0.91 -5.03 -10.68
CA THR A 16 -2.14 -4.73 -11.41
C THR A 16 -3.37 -4.82 -10.51
N GLU A 17 -3.52 -5.92 -9.78
CA GLU A 17 -4.70 -6.19 -8.94
C GLU A 17 -4.72 -5.29 -7.71
N LEU A 18 -3.58 -5.07 -7.06
CA LEU A 18 -3.49 -4.12 -5.95
C LEU A 18 -3.76 -2.70 -6.43
N GLY A 19 -3.23 -2.31 -7.59
CA GLY A 19 -3.50 -1.01 -8.20
C GLY A 19 -4.99 -0.78 -8.47
N ALA A 20 -5.68 -1.78 -9.03
CA ALA A 20 -7.12 -1.72 -9.27
C ALA A 20 -7.92 -1.62 -7.96
N MET A 21 -7.54 -2.38 -6.94
CA MET A 21 -8.17 -2.35 -5.62
C MET A 21 -8.03 -0.97 -4.95
N VAL A 22 -6.81 -0.43 -4.96
CA VAL A 22 -6.48 0.93 -4.49
C VAL A 22 -7.38 1.95 -5.20
N GLN A 23 -7.41 1.94 -6.52
CA GLN A 23 -8.25 2.85 -7.31
C GLN A 23 -9.74 2.73 -6.93
N GLY A 24 -10.25 1.51 -6.75
CA GLY A 24 -11.64 1.27 -6.37
C GLY A 24 -12.02 1.89 -5.02
N TYR A 25 -11.21 1.67 -3.98
CA TYR A 25 -11.48 2.23 -2.64
C TYR A 25 -11.41 3.75 -2.65
N TYR A 26 -10.40 4.32 -3.31
CA TYR A 26 -10.20 5.76 -3.38
C TYR A 26 -11.21 6.49 -4.27
N HIS A 27 -11.73 5.84 -5.31
CA HIS A 27 -12.86 6.36 -6.06
C HIS A 27 -14.11 6.42 -5.17
N GLY A 28 -14.35 5.37 -4.38
CA GLY A 28 -15.44 5.32 -3.40
C GLY A 28 -15.35 6.41 -2.33
N ASN A 29 -14.14 6.73 -1.87
CA ASN A 29 -13.91 7.77 -0.86
C ASN A 29 -13.87 9.21 -1.42
N ARG A 30 -14.01 9.39 -2.74
CA ARG A 30 -13.98 10.68 -3.46
C ARG A 30 -12.74 11.55 -3.19
N GLY A 31 -11.62 10.94 -2.78
CA GLY A 31 -10.42 11.65 -2.37
C GLY A 31 -10.56 12.45 -1.08
N SER A 32 -11.59 12.19 -0.28
CA SER A 32 -11.82 12.90 0.99
C SER A 32 -10.84 12.51 2.10
N SER A 33 -10.09 11.42 1.93
CA SER A 33 -9.20 10.90 2.94
C SER A 33 -8.11 10.01 2.34
N VAL A 34 -7.00 9.92 3.07
CA VAL A 34 -5.91 8.97 2.84
C VAL A 34 -6.29 7.54 3.25
N PHE A 35 -7.29 7.36 4.11
CA PHE A 35 -7.73 6.06 4.57
C PHE A 35 -8.71 5.37 3.60
N VAL A 36 -8.66 4.05 3.58
CA VAL A 36 -9.36 3.15 2.64
C VAL A 36 -10.87 3.37 2.68
N ILE A 37 -11.46 3.40 3.87
CA ILE A 37 -12.92 3.60 4.06
C ILE A 37 -13.29 5.08 4.03
N GLY A 38 -12.32 5.97 4.21
CA GLY A 38 -12.51 7.41 4.36
C GLY A 38 -12.61 7.87 5.81
N GLY A 39 -12.79 9.18 6.00
CA GLY A 39 -12.87 9.81 7.33
C GLY A 39 -11.50 10.18 7.92
N GLU A 40 -11.50 10.62 9.18
CA GLU A 40 -10.32 11.18 9.87
C GLU A 40 -9.47 10.13 10.59
N ASN A 41 -10.02 8.96 10.90
CA ASN A 41 -9.36 7.94 11.69
C ASN A 41 -9.09 6.66 10.87
N PRO A 42 -7.93 6.01 11.06
CA PRO A 42 -7.65 4.73 10.41
C PRO A 42 -8.61 3.66 10.93
N THR A 43 -8.95 2.74 10.04
CA THR A 43 -9.72 1.53 10.34
C THR A 43 -8.81 0.30 10.32
N PHE A 44 -9.36 -0.86 10.68
CA PHE A 44 -8.64 -2.12 10.55
C PHE A 44 -8.12 -2.38 9.12
N ALA A 45 -8.85 -1.92 8.10
CA ALA A 45 -8.44 -2.07 6.70
C ALA A 45 -7.12 -1.33 6.40
N ASP A 46 -6.95 -0.14 6.97
CA ASP A 46 -5.75 0.68 6.83
C ASP A 46 -4.54 0.03 7.50
N VAL A 47 -4.73 -0.52 8.70
CA VAL A 47 -3.70 -1.25 9.45
C VAL A 47 -3.28 -2.53 8.73
N PHE A 48 -4.26 -3.31 8.24
CA PHE A 48 -3.99 -4.54 7.50
C PHE A 48 -3.20 -4.27 6.21
N LEU A 49 -3.64 -3.28 5.43
CA LEU A 49 -2.94 -2.90 4.20
C LEU A 49 -1.54 -2.37 4.52
N THR A 50 -1.38 -1.54 5.54
CA THR A 50 -0.07 -1.04 5.98
C THR A 50 0.86 -2.16 6.45
N ALA A 51 0.37 -3.18 7.14
CA ALA A 51 1.17 -4.33 7.54
C ALA A 51 1.67 -5.13 6.32
N PHE A 52 0.84 -5.29 5.30
CA PHE A 52 1.23 -5.91 4.03
C PHE A 52 2.29 -5.07 3.30
N LEU A 53 2.12 -3.75 3.25
CA LEU A 53 3.10 -2.83 2.67
C LEU A 53 4.43 -2.85 3.43
N TRP A 54 4.39 -2.93 4.77
CA TRP A 54 5.59 -3.09 5.59
C TRP A 54 6.32 -4.39 5.27
N TRP A 55 5.60 -5.50 5.07
CA TRP A 55 6.21 -6.76 4.65
C TRP A 55 6.89 -6.65 3.29
N ILE A 56 6.25 -6.03 2.28
CA ILE A 56 6.85 -5.78 0.96
C ILE A 56 8.12 -4.93 1.09
N ARG A 57 8.05 -3.80 1.80
CA ARG A 57 9.22 -2.93 2.05
C ARG A 57 10.37 -3.69 2.72
N THR A 58 10.06 -4.59 3.64
CA THR A 58 11.06 -5.38 4.38
C THR A 58 11.71 -6.44 3.49
N VAL A 59 10.94 -7.14 2.66
CA VAL A 59 11.45 -8.20 1.79
C VAL A 59 12.26 -7.64 0.62
N PHE A 60 11.77 -6.58 -0.03
CA PHE A 60 12.40 -6.01 -1.22
C PHE A 60 13.33 -4.83 -0.94
N GLY A 61 13.36 -4.36 0.31
CA GLY A 61 14.11 -3.19 0.73
C GLY A 61 13.44 -1.87 0.32
N GLU A 62 13.67 -0.83 1.12
CA GLU A 62 13.12 0.51 0.89
C GLU A 62 13.67 1.18 -0.38
N GLY A 63 14.89 0.85 -0.80
CA GLY A 63 15.45 1.32 -2.08
C GLY A 63 15.01 0.48 -3.28
N GLY A 64 14.31 -0.63 -3.05
CA GLY A 64 13.97 -1.65 -4.05
C GLY A 64 13.01 -1.14 -5.13
N THR A 65 13.12 -1.72 -6.33
CA THR A 65 12.26 -1.38 -7.46
C THR A 65 10.81 -1.76 -7.19
N GLU A 66 10.59 -2.87 -6.50
CA GLU A 66 9.30 -3.43 -6.14
C GLU A 66 8.57 -2.54 -5.13
N TRP A 67 9.25 -2.11 -4.07
CA TRP A 67 8.69 -1.19 -3.09
C TRP A 67 8.27 0.13 -3.75
N ARG A 68 9.14 0.70 -4.60
CA ARG A 68 8.85 1.92 -5.33
C ARG A 68 7.60 1.81 -6.20
N LYS A 69 7.51 0.74 -7.01
CA LYS A 69 6.34 0.45 -7.85
C LYS A 69 5.04 0.40 -7.04
N ILE A 70 5.08 -0.19 -5.85
CA ILE A 70 3.91 -0.29 -4.96
C ILE A 70 3.54 1.07 -4.38
N THR A 71 4.51 1.85 -3.89
CA THR A 71 4.23 3.17 -3.28
C THR A 71 3.65 4.18 -4.27
N GLU A 72 3.99 4.07 -5.55
CA GLU A 72 3.51 4.94 -6.61
C GLU A 72 2.07 4.61 -7.08
N LEU A 73 1.52 3.47 -6.66
CA LEU A 73 0.15 3.08 -7.01
C LEU A 73 -0.88 4.11 -6.52
N GLY A 74 -1.90 4.32 -7.35
CA GLY A 74 -2.96 5.28 -7.06
C GLY A 74 -2.45 6.72 -6.93
N GLU A 75 -1.49 7.12 -7.78
CA GLU A 75 -0.87 8.46 -7.76
C GLU A 75 -0.13 8.74 -6.43
N GLY A 76 0.58 7.73 -5.91
CA GLY A 76 1.33 7.85 -4.66
C GLY A 76 0.48 7.71 -3.39
N ARG A 77 -0.83 7.44 -3.50
CA ARG A 77 -1.72 7.31 -2.33
C ARG A 77 -1.35 6.14 -1.43
N VAL A 78 -0.85 5.04 -2.00
CA VAL A 78 -0.40 3.88 -1.22
C VAL A 78 0.79 4.26 -0.33
N GLY A 79 1.76 5.01 -0.86
CA GLY A 79 2.86 5.54 -0.06
C GLY A 79 2.38 6.43 1.09
N LYS A 80 1.44 7.35 0.81
CA LYS A 80 0.86 8.23 1.84
C LYS A 80 0.12 7.46 2.94
N LEU A 81 -0.68 6.45 2.57
CA LEU A 81 -1.37 5.59 3.52
C LEU A 81 -0.38 4.91 4.47
N TYR A 82 0.72 4.38 3.92
CA TYR A 82 1.78 3.75 4.69
C TYR A 82 2.40 4.73 5.70
N GLU A 83 2.81 5.91 5.26
CA GLU A 83 3.42 6.94 6.11
C GLU A 83 2.50 7.39 7.24
N GLU A 84 1.24 7.71 6.92
CA GLU A 84 0.24 8.18 7.89
C GLU A 84 -0.08 7.09 8.93
N THR A 85 -0.31 5.86 8.49
CA THR A 85 -0.65 4.75 9.39
C THR A 85 0.53 4.39 10.31
N ILE A 86 1.76 4.34 9.78
CA ILE A 86 2.97 4.08 10.59
C ILE A 86 3.19 5.21 11.60
N THR A 87 2.98 6.48 11.21
CA THR A 87 3.10 7.65 12.09
C THR A 87 2.09 7.58 13.23
N LEU A 88 0.85 7.20 12.95
CA LEU A 88 -0.20 7.02 13.96
C LEU A 88 0.13 5.88 14.93
N CYS A 89 0.64 4.74 14.45
CA CYS A 89 1.10 3.67 15.33
C CYS A 89 2.36 4.04 16.14
N GLY A 90 3.19 4.97 15.63
CA GLY A 90 4.40 5.47 16.28
C GLY A 90 4.15 6.57 17.32
N LYS A 91 3.03 7.29 17.26
CA LYS A 91 2.59 8.21 18.31
C LYS A 91 2.14 7.41 19.54
N LYS A 92 3.11 7.04 20.39
CA LYS A 92 2.82 6.86 21.82
C LYS A 92 2.50 8.24 22.37
N GLU A 93 1.28 8.43 22.87
CA GLU A 93 1.01 9.52 23.81
C GLU A 93 2.09 9.45 24.91
N THR A 94 2.86 10.54 25.02
CA THR A 94 3.82 10.76 26.11
C THR A 94 3.21 11.72 27.09
#